data_AF-A0A2D0KYD0-F1
#
_entry.id   AF-A0A2D0KYD0-F1
#
_cell.length_a   1.000
_cell.length_b   1.000
_cell.length_c   1.000
_cell.angle_alpha   90.00
_cell.angle_beta   90.00
_cell.angle_gamma   90.00
#
_symmetry.space_group_name_H-M   'P 1'
#
loop_
_entity.id
_entity.type
_entity.pdbx_description
1 polymer ?
#
loop_
_entity_poly.entity_id
_entity_poly.type
_entity_poly.pdbx_seq_one_letter_code
_entity_poly.pdbx_strand_id
1 'polypeptide(L)' 'MKKLLELRQQKATFTEQMRSLLTKAEDEKRSLNADEAKQFDELRSQSDALNTETEQEEIRE' A
#
# COMPACT_ATOMS: atom_id res chain seq x y z
N MET A 1 -3.12 -9.68 -18.67
CA MET A 1 -3.45 -8.23 -18.74
C MET A 1 -4.46 -7.66 -17.72
N LYS A 2 -5.73 -8.12 -17.58
CA LYS A 2 -6.69 -7.49 -16.62
C LYS A 2 -6.22 -7.56 -15.16
N LYS A 3 -5.67 -8.70 -14.77
CA LYS A 3 -5.15 -8.95 -13.42
C LYS A 3 -3.99 -7.99 -13.06
N LEU A 4 -3.07 -7.73 -13.98
CA LEU A 4 -2.00 -6.75 -13.80
C LEU A 4 -2.52 -5.33 -13.54
N LEU A 5 -3.55 -4.90 -14.28
CA LEU A 5 -4.15 -3.59 -14.10
C LEU A 5 -4.85 -3.46 -12.74
N GLU A 6 -5.54 -4.52 -12.29
CA GLU A 6 -6.15 -4.58 -10.96
C GLU A 6 -5.09 -4.53 -9.86
N LEU A 7 -4.02 -5.33 -9.95
CA LEU A 7 -2.92 -5.34 -8.97
C LEU A 7 -2.26 -3.96 -8.85
N ARG A 8 -2.00 -3.29 -9.98
CA ARG A 8 -1.44 -1.92 -10.01
C ARG A 8 -2.38 -0.89 -9.37
N GLN A 9 -3.69 -0.96 -9.65
CA GLN A 9 -4.67 -0.08 -9.03
C GLN A 9 -4.78 -0.31 -7.51
N GLN A 10 -4.73 -1.57 -7.08
CA GLN A 10 -4.81 -1.92 -5.67
C GLN A 10 -3.57 -1.42 -4.91
N LYS A 11 -2.37 -1.57 -5.49
CA LYS A 11 -1.12 -0.98 -4.97
C LYS A 11 -1.20 0.54 -4.86
N ALA A 12 -1.74 1.23 -5.87
CA ALA A 12 -1.92 2.68 -5.83
C ALA A 12 -2.85 3.08 -4.68
N THR A 13 -3.99 2.39 -4.54
CA THR A 13 -4.96 2.60 -3.46
C THR A 13 -4.34 2.42 -2.07
N PHE A 14 -3.52 1.39 -1.87
CA PHE A 14 -2.83 1.18 -0.59
C PHE A 14 -1.76 2.24 -0.32
N THR A 15 -1.04 2.68 -1.35
CA THR A 15 -0.06 3.77 -1.23
C THR A 15 -0.73 5.09 -0.85
N GLU A 16 -1.90 5.39 -1.42
CA GLU A 16 -2.69 6.56 -1.04
C GLU A 16 -3.20 6.48 0.40
N GLN A 17 -3.69 5.31 0.84
CA GLN A 17 -4.11 5.10 2.23
C GLN A 17 -2.95 5.29 3.22
N MET A 18 -1.78 4.72 2.93
CA MET A 18 -0.57 4.91 3.74
C MET A 18 -0.16 6.39 3.82
N ARG A 19 -0.19 7.11 2.69
CA ARG A 19 0.06 8.56 2.68
C ARG A 19 -0.98 9.33 3.47
N SER A 20 -2.25 8.94 3.40
CA SER A 20 -3.33 9.62 4.13
C SER A 20 -3.15 9.47 5.64
N LEU A 21 -2.75 8.29 6.11
CA LEU A 21 -2.39 8.06 7.52
C LEU A 21 -1.23 8.97 7.96
N LEU A 22 -0.14 9.01 7.18
CA LEU A 22 1.01 9.88 7.48
C LEU A 22 0.64 11.36 7.47
N THR A 23 -0.15 11.78 6.48
CA THR A 23 -0.58 13.18 6.33
C THR A 23 -1.45 13.62 7.50
N LYS A 24 -2.36 12.76 7.97
CA LYS A 24 -3.18 13.04 9.16
C LYS A 24 -2.32 13.16 10.41
N ALA A 25 -1.42 12.21 10.62
CA ALA A 25 -0.50 12.25 11.75
C ALA A 25 0.36 13.54 11.74
N GLU A 26 0.89 13.92 10.56
CA GLU A 26 1.64 15.17 10.37
C GLU A 26 0.78 16.42 10.62
N ASP A 27 -0.46 16.47 10.14
CA ASP A 27 -1.40 17.57 10.37
C ASP A 27 -1.69 17.75 11.87
N GLU A 28 -1.86 16.63 12.57
CA GLU A 28 -2.02 16.59 14.03
C GLU A 28 -0.70 16.81 14.80
N LYS A 29 0.42 17.04 14.10
CA LYS A 29 1.79 17.16 14.66
C LYS A 29 2.14 16.00 15.61
N ARG A 30 1.67 14.81 15.28
CA ARG A 30 1.82 13.59 16.07
C ARG A 30 2.42 12.49 15.21
N SER A 31 3.13 11.56 15.83
CA SER A 31 3.48 10.30 15.16
C SER A 31 2.25 9.38 15.07
N LEU A 32 2.27 8.46 14.10
CA LEU A 32 1.28 7.38 13.99
C LEU A 32 1.06 6.72 15.35
N ASN A 33 -0.20 6.54 15.73
CA ASN A 33 -0.53 5.79 16.93
C ASN A 33 -0.33 4.28 16.71
N ALA A 34 -0.47 3.45 17.76
CA ALA A 34 -0.23 2.01 17.65
C ALA A 34 -1.14 1.30 16.63
N ASP A 35 -2.38 1.77 16.49
CA ASP A 35 -3.36 1.22 15.55
C ASP A 35 -3.02 1.62 14.11
N GLU A 36 -2.74 2.90 13.90
CA GLU A 36 -2.31 3.45 12.60
C GLU A 36 -0.98 2.88 12.12
N ALA A 37 -0.02 2.69 13.04
CA ALA A 37 1.27 2.08 12.74
C ALA A 37 1.08 0.62 12.32
N LYS A 38 0.17 -0.11 12.98
CA LYS A 38 -0.17 -1.49 12.59
C LYS A 38 -0.85 -1.52 11.23
N GLN A 39 -1.80 -0.62 10.96
CA GLN A 39 -2.42 -0.49 9.64
C GLN A 39 -1.40 -0.14 8.56
N PHE A 40 -0.47 0.75 8.84
CA PHE A 40 0.58 1.13 7.91
C PHE A 40 1.48 -0.06 7.57
N ASP A 41 1.91 -0.83 8.57
CA ASP A 41 2.75 -2.01 8.37
C ASP A 41 2.02 -3.10 7.56
N GLU A 42 0.73 -3.30 7.85
CA GLU A 42 -0.12 -4.25 7.13
C GLU A 42 -0.34 -3.82 5.66
N LEU A 43 -0.66 -2.55 5.42
CA LEU A 43 -0.79 -1.97 4.07
C LEU A 43 0.52 -2.07 3.29
N ARG A 44 1.65 -1.85 3.96
CA ARG A 44 2.99 -1.99 3.37
C ARG A 44 3.25 -3.44 2.97
N SER A 45 2.96 -4.39 3.85
CA SER A 45 3.12 -5.83 3.60
C SER A 45 2.24 -6.29 2.43
N GLN A 46 0.97 -5.85 2.40
CA GLN A 46 0.07 -6.12 1.27
C GLN A 46 0.57 -5.51 -0.04
N SER A 47 1.08 -4.28 0.00
CA SER A 47 1.64 -3.62 -1.18
C SER A 47 2.90 -4.32 -1.71
N ASP A 48 3.74 -4.88 -0.83
CA ASP A 48 4.96 -5.61 -1.21
C ASP A 48 4.61 -6.98 -1.82
N ALA A 49 3.64 -7.68 -1.25
CA ALA A 49 3.10 -8.92 -1.80
C ALA A 49 2.48 -8.70 -3.19
N LEU A 50 1.68 -7.63 -3.34
CA LEU A 50 1.10 -7.24 -4.63
C LEU A 50 2.18 -6.86 -5.65
N ASN A 51 3.26 -6.21 -5.22
CA ASN A 51 4.37 -5.85 -6.10
C ASN A 51 5.08 -7.11 -6.62
N THR A 52 5.38 -8.05 -5.72
CA THR A 52 5.96 -9.35 -6.09
C THR A 52 5.04 -10.11 -7.05
N GLU A 53 3.73 -10.15 -6.78
CA GLU A 53 2.77 -10.82 -7.66
C GLU A 53 2.64 -10.11 -9.02
N THR A 54 2.66 -8.77 -9.04
CA THR A 54 2.67 -7.97 -10.27
C THR A 54 3.91 -8.30 -11.10
N GLU A 55 5.10 -8.27 -10.50
CA GLU A 55 6.37 -8.59 -11.18
C GLU A 55 6.36 -10.02 -11.74
N GLN A 56 5.87 -11.00 -10.99
CA GLN A 56 5.73 -12.38 -11.46
C GLN A 56 4.75 -12.52 -12.63
N GLU A 57 3.61 -11.81 -12.58
CA GLU A 57 2.61 -11.83 -13.63
C GLU A 57 3.09 -11.06 -14.89
N GLU A 58 3.93 -10.02 -14.75
CA GLU A 58 4.59 -9.33 -15.87
C GLU A 58 5.64 -10.21 -16.56
N ILE A 59 6.36 -11.05 -15.82
CA ILE A 59 7.36 -11.98 -16.37
C ILE A 59 6.71 -13.19 -17.06
N ARG A 60 5.51 -13.57 -16.62
CA ARG A 60 4.75 -14.71 -17.17
C ARG A 60 4.02 -14.40 -18.49
N GLU A 61 3.83 -13.12 -18.81
CA GLU A 61 3.18 -12.65 -20.05
C GLU A 61 4.18 -12.53 -21.21
#